data_AF-A0A369J577-F1
#
_entry.id   AF-A0A369J577-F1
#
_cell.length_a   1.000
_cell.length_b   1.000
_cell.length_c   1.000
_cell.angle_alpha   90.00
_cell.angle_beta   90.00
_cell.angle_gamma   90.00
#
_symmetry.space_group_name_H-M   'P 1'
#
loop_
_entity.id
_entity.type
_entity.pdbx_description
1 polymer ?
#
loop_
_entity_poly.entity_id
_entity_poly.type
_entity_poly.pdbx_seq_one_letter_code
_entity_poly.pdbx_strand_id
1 'polypeptide(L)'
;MAHKVRETFYILTLVAGLLETFFGFFSGSFDGFSRYLHIFGHLAGGFATITWIWTSVLLSYGRRPTSTHPLTRASIHFISFASLTPIWLALCIMILTQVPSECNLKRPSDGEAGGWCGNSATAGAFAFTLFIFCGISAIVVYRAAKRSGSLAVNVAQTDKVGPEDV
;
A
#
# COMPACT_ATOMS: atom_id res chain seq x y z
N MET A 1 13.41 -10.78 -15.62
CA MET A 1 13.39 -9.42 -15.03
C MET A 1 12.15 -9.14 -14.19
N ALA A 2 10.97 -9.63 -14.59
CA ALA A 2 9.68 -9.43 -13.89
C ALA A 2 9.70 -9.84 -12.39
N HIS A 3 10.39 -10.94 -12.05
CA HIS A 3 10.53 -11.41 -10.67
C HIS A 3 11.06 -10.33 -9.72
N LYS A 4 12.23 -9.75 -10.06
CA LYS A 4 12.90 -8.75 -9.23
C LYS A 4 12.03 -7.51 -9.06
N VAL A 5 11.38 -7.06 -10.14
CA VAL A 5 10.49 -5.88 -10.10
C VAL A 5 9.30 -6.12 -9.17
N ARG A 6 8.59 -7.25 -9.32
CA ARG A 6 7.45 -7.57 -8.43
C ARG A 6 7.89 -7.62 -6.97
N GLU A 7 8.96 -8.35 -6.69
CA GLU A 7 9.49 -8.49 -5.33
C GLU A 7 9.88 -7.14 -4.72
N THR A 8 10.55 -6.27 -5.48
CA THR A 8 10.87 -4.91 -5.04
C THR A 8 9.62 -4.14 -4.64
N PHE A 9 8.57 -4.12 -5.47
CA PHE A 9 7.34 -3.39 -5.15
C PHE A 9 6.58 -3.99 -3.95
N TYR A 10 6.69 -5.30 -3.70
CA TYR A 10 6.11 -5.91 -2.51
C TYR A 10 6.84 -5.46 -1.25
N ILE A 11 8.18 -5.44 -1.29
CA ILE A 11 9.01 -4.96 -0.18
C ILE A 11 8.75 -3.47 0.07
N LEU A 12 8.66 -2.66 -0.98
CA LEU A 12 8.33 -1.24 -0.86
C LEU A 12 6.95 -1.03 -0.25
N THR A 13 5.94 -1.83 -0.65
CA THR A 13 4.60 -1.79 -0.04
C THR A 13 4.64 -2.20 1.43
N LEU A 14 5.45 -3.19 1.80
CA LEU A 14 5.63 -3.60 3.20
C LEU A 14 6.21 -2.49 4.06
N VAL A 15 7.30 -1.89 3.63
CA VAL A 15 7.97 -0.81 4.37
C VAL A 15 7.05 0.40 4.49
N ALA A 16 6.42 0.81 3.39
CA ALA A 16 5.45 1.90 3.42
C ALA A 16 4.26 1.60 4.34
N GLY A 17 3.75 0.37 4.34
CA GLY A 17 2.66 -0.05 5.22
C GLY A 17 3.04 -0.07 6.70
N LEU A 18 4.27 -0.45 7.04
CA LEU A 18 4.78 -0.35 8.41
C LEU A 18 4.88 1.11 8.88
N LEU A 19 5.41 1.99 8.03
CA LEU A 19 5.52 3.42 8.33
C LEU A 19 4.13 4.07 8.45
N GLU A 20 3.22 3.77 7.52
CA GLU A 20 1.84 4.28 7.57
C GLU A 20 1.07 3.75 8.77
N THR A 21 1.38 2.55 9.26
CA THR A 21 0.79 2.05 10.52
C THR A 21 1.14 3.00 11.67
N PHE A 22 2.41 3.39 11.78
CA PHE A 22 2.86 4.32 12.82
C PHE A 22 2.24 5.71 12.63
N PHE A 23 2.40 6.33 11.46
CA PHE A 23 1.92 7.69 11.22
C PHE A 23 0.39 7.80 11.20
N GLY A 24 -0.32 6.78 10.69
CA GLY A 24 -1.77 6.71 10.69
C GLY A 24 -2.33 6.65 12.10
N PHE A 25 -1.86 5.71 12.94
CA PHE A 25 -2.30 5.63 14.33
C PHE A 25 -1.89 6.84 15.15
N PHE A 26 -0.69 7.39 14.94
CA PHE A 26 -0.27 8.61 15.59
C PHE A 26 -1.21 9.77 15.21
N SER A 27 -1.49 9.97 13.92
CA SER A 27 -2.47 10.97 13.46
C SER A 27 -3.88 10.74 14.04
N GLY A 28 -4.25 9.48 14.27
CA GLY A 28 -5.53 9.09 14.83
C GLY A 28 -5.68 9.38 16.32
N SER A 29 -4.59 9.31 17.07
CA SER A 29 -4.60 9.26 18.55
C SER A 29 -4.51 10.63 19.22
N PHE A 30 -4.11 11.67 18.50
CA PHE A 30 -3.97 13.02 19.04
C PHE A 30 -5.02 13.96 18.46
N ASP A 31 -5.55 14.83 19.30
CA ASP A 31 -6.55 15.83 18.91
C ASP A 31 -5.87 16.95 18.11
N GLY A 32 -5.96 16.83 16.78
CA GLY A 32 -5.59 17.89 15.85
C GLY A 32 -6.64 18.99 15.71
N PHE A 33 -6.42 19.90 14.77
CA PHE A 33 -7.39 20.97 14.45
C PHE A 33 -8.56 20.51 13.58
N SER A 34 -8.44 19.34 12.94
CA SER A 34 -9.46 18.72 12.11
C SER A 34 -10.43 17.88 12.94
N ARG A 35 -11.72 18.02 12.60
CA ARG A 35 -12.78 17.18 13.17
C ARG A 35 -12.66 15.71 12.82
N TYR A 36 -12.10 15.35 11.66
CA TYR A 36 -12.17 13.99 11.11
C TYR A 36 -10.82 13.27 11.05
N LEU A 37 -9.72 13.96 11.30
CA LEU A 37 -8.38 13.35 11.22
C LEU A 37 -8.23 12.18 12.19
N HIS A 38 -8.80 12.26 13.39
CA HIS A 38 -8.76 11.15 14.35
C HIS A 38 -9.39 9.86 13.77
N ILE A 39 -10.48 9.98 13.01
CA ILE A 39 -11.15 8.83 12.36
C ILE A 39 -10.30 8.33 11.19
N PHE A 40 -9.89 9.24 10.31
CA PHE A 40 -9.17 8.88 9.09
C PHE A 40 -7.79 8.31 9.39
N GLY A 41 -7.10 8.83 10.40
CA GLY A 41 -5.82 8.30 10.89
C GLY A 41 -5.95 6.87 11.41
N HIS A 42 -6.94 6.59 12.26
CA HIS A 42 -7.19 5.22 12.74
C HIS A 42 -7.55 4.25 11.61
N LEU A 43 -8.40 4.68 10.67
CA LEU A 43 -8.73 3.87 9.49
C LEU A 43 -7.48 3.57 8.67
N ALA A 44 -6.65 4.58 8.41
CA ALA A 44 -5.41 4.40 7.66
C ALA A 44 -4.42 3.48 8.39
N GLY A 45 -4.19 3.68 9.69
CA GLY A 45 -3.32 2.82 10.50
C GLY A 45 -3.81 1.35 10.56
N GLY A 46 -5.12 1.15 10.69
CA GLY A 46 -5.74 -0.19 10.64
C GLY A 46 -5.58 -0.86 9.28
N PHE A 47 -5.87 -0.15 8.19
CA PHE A 47 -5.69 -0.67 6.83
C PHE A 47 -4.22 -0.88 6.46
N ALA A 48 -3.31 -0.04 6.97
CA ALA A 48 -1.86 -0.21 6.84
C ALA A 48 -1.42 -1.53 7.47
N THR A 49 -1.92 -1.80 8.68
CA THR A 49 -1.65 -3.04 9.41
C THR A 49 -2.05 -4.27 8.60
N ILE A 50 -3.29 -4.26 8.11
CA ILE A 50 -3.82 -5.35 7.28
C ILE A 50 -2.98 -5.48 5.99
N THR A 51 -2.63 -4.36 5.35
CA THR A 51 -1.90 -4.32 4.09
C THR A 51 -0.51 -4.95 4.23
N TRP A 52 0.28 -4.59 5.24
CA TRP A 52 1.64 -5.13 5.35
C TRP A 52 1.62 -6.60 5.82
N ILE A 53 0.68 -7.01 6.66
CA ILE A 53 0.50 -8.43 7.02
C ILE A 53 0.14 -9.23 5.77
N TRP A 54 -0.86 -8.79 5.01
CA TRP A 54 -1.31 -9.46 3.80
C TRP A 54 -0.21 -9.52 2.74
N THR A 55 0.51 -8.42 2.53
CA THR A 55 1.64 -8.38 1.60
C THR A 55 2.75 -9.35 2.02
N SER A 56 2.98 -9.53 3.33
CA SER A 56 3.98 -10.47 3.84
C SER A 56 3.61 -11.92 3.50
N VAL A 57 2.33 -12.26 3.65
CA VAL A 57 1.77 -13.56 3.27
C VAL A 57 1.96 -13.78 1.77
N LEU A 58 1.53 -12.83 0.93
CA LEU A 58 1.67 -12.94 -0.53
C LEU A 58 3.13 -13.06 -0.94
N LEU A 59 4.05 -12.30 -0.35
CA LEU A 59 5.48 -12.40 -0.65
C LEU A 59 6.04 -13.78 -0.30
N SER A 60 5.67 -14.34 0.86
CA SER A 60 6.11 -15.66 1.30
C SER A 60 5.63 -16.78 0.36
N TYR A 61 4.40 -16.69 -0.15
CA TYR A 61 3.86 -17.66 -1.09
C TYR A 61 4.37 -17.44 -2.53
N GLY A 62 4.53 -16.18 -2.93
CA GLY A 62 5.04 -15.79 -4.24
C GLY A 62 6.49 -16.18 -4.52
N ARG A 63 7.24 -16.65 -3.51
CA ARG A 63 8.59 -17.21 -3.65
C ARG A 63 8.63 -18.74 -3.85
N ARG A 64 7.47 -19.40 -3.99
CA ARG A 64 7.36 -20.87 -4.08
C ARG A 64 6.95 -21.35 -5.48
N PRO A 65 7.90 -21.57 -6.42
CA PRO A 65 7.59 -21.88 -7.82
C PRO A 65 7.01 -23.27 -8.08
N THR A 66 7.17 -24.20 -7.14
CA THR A 66 6.68 -25.59 -7.25
C THR A 66 5.38 -25.81 -6.46
N SER A 67 4.90 -24.80 -5.74
CA SER A 67 3.70 -24.93 -4.92
C SER A 67 2.42 -24.72 -5.73
N THR A 68 1.45 -25.60 -5.53
CA THR A 68 0.09 -25.54 -6.12
C THR A 68 -0.91 -24.80 -5.22
N HIS A 69 -0.44 -24.22 -4.11
CA HIS A 69 -1.30 -23.56 -3.14
C HIS A 69 -2.06 -22.38 -3.78
N PRO A 70 -3.35 -22.15 -3.48
CA PRO A 70 -4.13 -21.08 -4.11
C PRO A 70 -3.49 -19.69 -3.98
N LEU A 71 -2.80 -19.41 -2.86
CA LEU A 71 -2.09 -18.15 -2.63
C LEU A 71 -0.88 -17.92 -3.55
N THR A 72 -0.39 -18.92 -4.29
CA THR A 72 0.67 -18.70 -5.29
C THR A 72 0.12 -18.27 -6.64
N ARG A 73 -1.21 -18.29 -6.84
CA ARG A 73 -1.83 -17.95 -8.12
C ARG A 73 -1.72 -16.47 -8.42
N ALA A 74 -1.35 -16.13 -9.65
CA ALA A 74 -1.24 -14.74 -10.09
C ALA A 74 -2.55 -13.95 -9.91
N SER A 75 -3.72 -14.60 -10.03
CA SER A 75 -5.02 -13.99 -9.78
C SER A 75 -5.17 -13.43 -8.36
N ILE A 76 -4.71 -14.16 -7.34
CA ILE A 76 -4.83 -13.74 -5.94
C ILE A 76 -3.95 -12.52 -5.68
N HIS A 77 -2.72 -12.55 -6.19
CA HIS A 77 -1.80 -11.42 -6.12
C HIS A 77 -2.38 -10.19 -6.84
N PHE A 78 -2.87 -10.37 -8.07
CA PHE A 78 -3.47 -9.29 -8.85
C PHE A 78 -4.68 -8.67 -8.14
N ILE A 79 -5.67 -9.47 -7.75
CA ILE A 79 -6.90 -8.98 -7.10
C ILE A 79 -6.58 -8.27 -5.79
N SER A 80 -5.61 -8.79 -5.02
CA SER A 80 -5.18 -8.16 -3.77
C SER A 80 -4.65 -6.74 -4.01
N PHE A 81 -3.68 -6.57 -4.89
CA PHE A 81 -3.12 -5.23 -5.15
C PHE A 81 -4.10 -4.33 -5.92
N ALA A 82 -4.90 -4.90 -6.83
CA ALA A 82 -5.91 -4.15 -7.58
C ALA A 82 -7.01 -3.59 -6.68
N SER A 83 -7.41 -4.32 -5.63
CA SER A 83 -8.39 -3.85 -4.64
C SER A 83 -7.79 -2.89 -3.62
N LEU A 84 -6.55 -3.11 -3.18
CA LEU A 84 -5.85 -2.18 -2.28
C LEU A 84 -5.59 -0.82 -2.93
N THR A 85 -5.40 -0.76 -4.25
CA THR A 85 -5.13 0.48 -5.00
C THR A 85 -6.21 1.57 -4.76
N PRO A 86 -7.51 1.36 -5.08
CA PRO A 86 -8.54 2.37 -4.84
C PRO A 86 -8.76 2.66 -3.35
N ILE A 87 -8.56 1.68 -2.47
CA ILE A 87 -8.65 1.88 -1.01
C ILE A 87 -7.60 2.88 -0.54
N TRP A 88 -6.34 2.70 -0.93
CA TRP A 88 -5.25 3.62 -0.57
C TRP A 88 -5.43 4.99 -1.19
N LEU A 89 -5.97 5.08 -2.41
CA LEU A 89 -6.31 6.37 -3.00
C LEU A 89 -7.39 7.10 -2.19
N ALA A 90 -8.44 6.40 -1.77
CA ALA A 90 -9.50 6.98 -0.95
C ALA A 90 -8.97 7.46 0.41
N LEU A 91 -8.19 6.63 1.10
CA LEU A 91 -7.56 6.99 2.39
C LEU A 91 -6.61 8.18 2.25
N CYS A 92 -5.82 8.22 1.19
CA CYS A 92 -4.95 9.36 0.86
C CYS A 92 -5.76 10.66 0.73
N ILE A 93 -6.84 10.65 -0.06
CA ILE A 93 -7.72 11.83 -0.21
C ILE A 93 -8.35 12.23 1.13
N MET A 94 -8.83 11.25 1.90
CA MET A 94 -9.43 11.50 3.23
C MET A 94 -8.43 12.19 4.17
N ILE A 95 -7.18 11.74 4.24
CA ILE A 95 -6.14 12.37 5.08
C ILE A 95 -5.75 13.74 4.52
N LEU A 96 -5.41 13.83 3.23
CA LEU A 96 -4.89 15.06 2.63
C LEU A 96 -5.91 16.20 2.63
N THR A 97 -7.21 15.90 2.59
CA THR A 97 -8.26 16.93 2.75
C THR A 97 -8.29 17.56 4.14
N GLN A 98 -7.71 16.92 5.16
CA GLN A 98 -7.62 17.47 6.52
C GLN A 98 -6.37 18.32 6.73
N VAL A 99 -5.31 18.10 5.94
CA VAL A 99 -4.01 18.78 6.07
C VAL A 99 -4.11 20.30 6.11
N PRO A 100 -4.93 21.00 5.29
CA PRO A 100 -5.06 22.45 5.39
C PRO A 100 -5.55 22.96 6.74
N SER A 101 -6.38 22.16 7.44
CA SER A 101 -6.85 22.51 8.78
C SER A 101 -5.74 22.37 9.82
N GLU A 102 -4.94 21.30 9.71
CA GLU A 102 -3.80 21.04 10.59
C GLU A 102 -2.66 22.04 10.38
N CYS A 103 -2.43 22.45 9.14
CA CYS A 103 -1.38 23.38 8.78
C CYS A 103 -1.79 24.86 8.92
N ASN A 104 -2.91 25.16 9.56
CA ASN A 104 -3.32 26.53 9.83
C ASN A 104 -2.61 27.11 11.06
N LEU A 105 -1.33 27.48 10.88
CA LEU A 105 -0.46 28.01 11.93
C LEU A 105 -0.90 29.38 12.49
N LYS A 106 -1.95 30.00 11.94
CA LYS A 106 -2.53 31.24 12.48
C LYS A 106 -3.48 30.98 13.64
N ARG A 107 -3.94 29.74 13.85
CA ARG A 107 -4.77 29.38 15.00
C ARG A 107 -3.92 29.34 16.26
N PRO A 108 -4.44 29.82 17.41
CA PRO A 108 -3.79 29.61 18.70
C PRO A 108 -3.52 28.11 18.92
N SER A 109 -2.28 27.79 19.27
CA SER A 109 -1.78 26.42 19.49
C SER A 109 -0.94 26.42 20.75
N ASP A 110 -0.90 25.26 21.39
CA ASP A 110 0.07 24.84 22.41
C ASP A 110 1.54 24.82 21.95
N GLY A 111 1.82 25.08 20.67
CA GLY A 111 3.17 25.05 20.09
C GLY A 111 3.41 23.84 19.19
N GLU A 112 2.49 22.86 19.17
CA GLU A 112 2.64 21.59 18.46
C GLU A 112 2.01 21.60 17.05
N ALA A 113 1.38 22.70 16.64
CA ALA A 113 0.72 22.84 15.33
C ALA A 113 1.60 22.42 14.13
N GLY A 114 2.90 22.74 14.18
CA GLY A 114 3.86 22.31 13.15
C GLY A 114 4.01 20.79 13.09
N GLY A 115 4.04 20.13 14.26
CA GLY A 115 4.08 18.68 14.38
C GLY A 115 2.83 18.01 13.82
N TRP A 116 1.64 18.50 14.16
CA TRP A 116 0.37 17.97 13.66
C TRP A 116 0.24 18.08 12.14
N CYS A 117 0.62 19.22 11.59
CA CYS A 117 0.70 19.45 10.14
C CYS A 117 1.68 18.47 9.46
N GLY A 118 2.91 18.38 9.98
CA GLY A 118 3.96 17.52 9.40
C GLY A 118 3.58 16.04 9.44
N ASN A 119 3.03 15.58 10.56
CA ASN A 119 2.57 14.21 10.75
C ASN A 119 1.42 13.85 9.79
N SER A 120 0.40 14.71 9.68
CA SER A 120 -0.74 14.48 8.79
C SER A 120 -0.34 14.49 7.31
N ALA A 121 0.55 15.39 6.92
CA ALA A 121 1.12 15.43 5.57
C ALA A 121 1.95 14.17 5.28
N THR A 122 2.71 13.69 6.26
CA THR A 122 3.53 12.48 6.14
C THR A 122 2.66 11.22 5.98
N ALA A 123 1.61 11.07 6.80
CA ALA A 123 0.64 9.99 6.64
C ALA A 123 -0.02 10.04 5.24
N GLY A 124 -0.47 11.21 4.80
CA GLY A 124 -1.03 11.38 3.44
C GLY A 124 -0.04 10.99 2.34
N ALA A 125 1.25 11.32 2.49
CA ALA A 125 2.29 10.96 1.54
C ALA A 125 2.56 9.44 1.49
N PHE A 126 2.57 8.76 2.64
CA PHE A 126 2.71 7.30 2.68
C PHE A 126 1.47 6.58 2.14
N ALA A 127 0.26 7.05 2.45
CA ALA A 127 -0.97 6.56 1.82
C ALA A 127 -0.94 6.70 0.28
N PHE A 128 -0.46 7.84 -0.24
CA PHE A 128 -0.26 8.03 -1.67
C PHE A 128 0.80 7.07 -2.25
N THR A 129 1.90 6.88 -1.53
CA THR A 129 2.97 5.95 -1.92
C THR A 129 2.45 4.51 -1.99
N LEU A 130 1.65 4.09 -1.02
CA LEU A 130 0.98 2.79 -1.00
C LEU A 130 0.02 2.61 -2.18
N PHE A 131 -0.74 3.64 -2.54
CA PHE A 131 -1.56 3.64 -3.74
C PHE A 131 -0.71 3.36 -5.00
N ILE A 132 0.39 4.07 -5.19
CA ILE A 132 1.28 3.91 -6.35
C ILE A 132 1.91 2.51 -6.37
N PHE A 133 2.45 2.04 -5.24
CA PHE A 133 3.10 0.72 -5.17
C PHE A 133 2.13 -0.44 -5.36
N CYS A 134 0.90 -0.34 -4.84
CA CYS A 134 -0.14 -1.32 -5.09
C CYS A 134 -0.52 -1.32 -6.59
N GLY A 135 -0.73 -0.14 -7.19
CA GLY A 135 -1.07 -0.03 -8.60
C GLY A 135 0.00 -0.64 -9.51
N ILE A 136 1.26 -0.33 -9.27
CA ILE A 136 2.39 -0.90 -10.04
C ILE A 136 2.47 -2.41 -9.83
N SER A 137 2.33 -2.90 -8.59
CA SER A 137 2.32 -4.34 -8.29
C SER A 137 1.22 -5.08 -9.08
N ALA A 138 0.01 -4.53 -9.11
CA ALA A 138 -1.10 -5.11 -9.88
C ALA A 138 -0.77 -5.14 -11.39
N ILE A 139 -0.25 -4.04 -11.95
CA ILE A 139 0.14 -3.96 -13.36
C ILE A 139 1.23 -4.98 -13.70
N VAL A 140 2.26 -5.10 -12.86
CA VAL A 140 3.38 -6.05 -13.07
C VAL A 140 2.87 -7.48 -13.06
N VAL A 141 2.06 -7.86 -12.07
CA VAL A 141 1.48 -9.20 -11.98
C VAL A 141 0.57 -9.50 -13.18
N TYR A 142 -0.29 -8.55 -13.55
CA TYR A 142 -1.19 -8.70 -14.70
C TYR A 142 -0.41 -8.89 -16.01
N ARG A 143 0.61 -8.07 -16.25
CA ARG A 143 1.46 -8.17 -17.45
C ARG A 143 2.21 -9.50 -17.50
N ALA A 144 2.75 -9.96 -16.37
CA ALA A 144 3.42 -11.26 -16.29
C ALA A 144 2.45 -12.42 -16.57
N ALA A 145 1.27 -12.41 -15.94
CA ALA A 145 0.24 -13.42 -16.14
C ALA A 145 -0.29 -13.45 -17.60
N LYS A 146 -0.49 -12.28 -18.22
CA LYS A 146 -0.92 -12.18 -19.61
C LYS A 146 0.10 -12.80 -20.57
N ARG A 147 1.40 -12.62 -20.31
CA ARG A 147 2.46 -13.27 -21.11
C ARG A 147 2.48 -14.79 -20.94
N SER A 148 2.14 -15.29 -19.75
CA SER A 148 2.04 -16.73 -19.49
C SER A 148 0.69 -17.35 -19.87
N GLY A 149 -0.22 -16.58 -20.47
CA GLY A 149 -1.49 -17.08 -21.01
C GLY A 149 -2.63 -17.29 -20.01
N SER A 150 -2.42 -17.06 -18.70
CA SER A 150 -3.50 -17.22 -17.70
C SER A 150 -3.17 -16.51 -16.38
N LEU A 151 -4.20 -16.16 -15.60
CA LEU A 151 -4.07 -15.69 -14.22
C LEU A 151 -4.10 -16.84 -13.19
N ALA A 152 -4.42 -18.06 -13.61
CA ALA A 152 -4.49 -19.22 -12.71
C ALA A 152 -3.10 -19.85 -12.44
N VAL A 153 -2.09 -19.47 -13.22
CA VAL A 153 -0.70 -19.94 -13.10
C VAL A 153 -0.04 -19.43 -11.82
N ASN A 154 0.98 -20.15 -11.38
CA ASN A 154 1.80 -19.74 -10.24
C ASN A 154 2.59 -18.48 -10.62
N VAL A 155 2.49 -17.44 -9.79
CA VAL A 155 3.09 -16.12 -10.02
C VAL A 155 4.62 -16.18 -10.12
N ALA A 156 5.27 -17.12 -9.43
CA ALA A 156 6.73 -17.31 -9.53
C ALA A 156 7.16 -17.97 -10.85
N GLN A 157 6.26 -18.70 -11.50
CA GLN A 157 6.50 -19.30 -12.82
C GLN A 157 6.35 -18.26 -13.93
N THR A 158 5.39 -17.33 -13.80
CA THR A 158 5.18 -16.28 -14.81
C THR A 158 6.36 -15.34 -14.98
N ASP A 159 7.19 -15.21 -13.94
CA ASP A 159 8.37 -14.36 -14.02
C ASP A 159 9.52 -14.96 -14.83
N LYS A 160 9.46 -16.27 -15.10
CA LYS A 160 10.51 -17.01 -15.81
C LYS A 160 10.31 -17.02 -17.32
N VAL A 161 9.07 -16.83 -17.80
CA VAL A 161 8.77 -16.77 -19.23
C VAL A 161 9.42 -15.51 -19.80
N GLY A 162 10.47 -15.70 -20.60
CA GLY A 162 11.22 -14.62 -21.23
C GLY A 162 10.46 -14.01 -22.41
N PRO A 163 10.86 -12.84 -22.91
CA PRO A 163 10.34 -12.33 -24.18
C PRO A 163 10.76 -13.17 -25.39
N GLU A 164 11.67 -14.13 -25.23
CA GLU A 164 12.13 -15.03 -26.30
C GLU A 164 11.25 -16.27 -26.46
N ASP A 165 10.33 -16.52 -25.52
CA ASP A 165 9.47 -17.72 -25.49
C ASP A 165 8.06 -17.46 -26.05
N VAL A 166 7.83 -16.30 -26.70
CA VAL A 166 6.54 -15.87 -27.28
C VAL A 166 6.68 -15.46 -28.73
#